data_AF-A0A949YSA2-F1
#
_entry.id   AF-A0A949YSA2-F1
#
_cell.length_a   1.000
_cell.length_b   1.000
_cell.length_c   1.000
_cell.angle_alpha   90.00
_cell.angle_beta   90.00
_cell.angle_gamma   90.00
#
_symmetry.space_group_name_H-M   'P 1'
#
loop_
_entity.id
_entity.type
_entity.pdbx_description
1 polymer ?
#
loop_
_entity_poly.entity_id
_entity_poly.type
_entity_poly.pdbx_seq_one_letter_code
_entity_poly.pdbx_strand_id
1 'polypeptide(L)' 'MEWPKCQKCNNGSLIPLSDYGQEGASVLFKAWVCTNPDCGFSLRVDKGEVTYGRRIETKH' A
#
# COMPACT_ATOMS: atom_id res chain seq x y z
N MET A 1 -15.53 -5.65 10.92
CA MET A 1 -15.30 -4.78 9.74
C MET A 1 -14.16 -5.43 8.97
N GLU A 2 -14.42 -5.92 7.76
CA GLU A 2 -13.43 -6.69 6.98
C GLU A 2 -12.84 -5.82 5.87
N TRP A 3 -11.55 -5.99 5.62
CA TRP A 3 -10.86 -5.29 4.53
C TRP A 3 -11.22 -5.90 3.17
N PRO A 4 -11.34 -5.10 2.09
CA PRO A 4 -11.72 -5.60 0.79
C PRO A 4 -10.66 -6.55 0.22
N LYS A 5 -11.07 -7.48 -0.64
CA LYS A 5 -10.13 -8.30 -1.41
C LYS A 5 -9.32 -7.43 -2.37
N CYS A 6 -8.06 -7.78 -2.56
CA CYS A 6 -7.19 -7.16 -3.56
C CYS A 6 -7.74 -7.41 -4.96
N GLN A 7 -8.14 -6.35 -5.66
CA GLN A 7 -8.71 -6.43 -7.00
C GLN A 7 -7.69 -6.80 -8.09
N LYS A 8 -6.39 -6.76 -7.79
CA LYS A 8 -5.34 -7.15 -8.74
C LYS A 8 -5.16 -8.67 -8.82
N CYS A 9 -5.12 -9.35 -7.67
CA CYS A 9 -4.83 -10.80 -7.63
C CYS A 9 -5.99 -11.66 -7.12
N ASN A 10 -7.02 -11.05 -6.50
CA ASN A 10 -8.11 -11.74 -5.81
C ASN A 10 -7.69 -12.74 -4.71
N ASN A 11 -6.39 -12.84 -4.41
CA ASN A 11 -5.78 -13.80 -3.50
C ASN A 11 -5.03 -13.07 -2.38
N GLY A 12 -5.70 -12.11 -1.73
CA GLY A 12 -5.17 -11.31 -0.63
C GLY A 12 -6.15 -10.20 -0.24
N SER A 13 -5.94 -9.57 0.91
CA SER A 13 -6.73 -8.42 1.37
C SER A 13 -5.98 -7.13 1.09
N LEU A 14 -6.69 -6.06 0.77
CA LEU A 14 -6.13 -4.73 0.61
C LEU A 14 -6.26 -4.00 1.96
N ILE A 15 -5.15 -3.84 2.67
CA ILE A 15 -5.12 -3.26 4.02
C ILE A 15 -4.55 -1.84 3.99
N PRO A 16 -5.04 -0.95 4.85
CA PRO A 16 -4.41 0.35 5.05
C PRO A 16 -3.10 0.26 5.82
N LEU A 17 -2.12 1.06 5.42
CA LEU A 17 -0.92 1.36 6.20
C LEU A 17 -0.85 2.85 6.49
N SER A 18 -0.41 3.15 7.71
CA SER A 18 -0.08 4.48 8.17
C SER A 18 1.44 4.63 8.24
N ASP A 19 1.92 5.87 8.19
CA ASP A 19 3.33 6.21 8.24
C ASP A 19 3.51 7.47 9.12
N TYR A 20 4.74 7.92 9.31
CA TYR A 20 5.05 9.17 9.96
C TYR A 20 5.51 10.21 8.94
N GLY A 21 4.98 11.42 9.05
CA GLY A 21 5.34 12.58 8.24
C GLY A 21 6.56 13.30 8.81
N GLN A 22 6.82 14.50 8.28
CA GLN A 22 7.79 15.42 8.88
C GLN A 22 7.43 15.70 10.35
N GLU A 23 8.44 15.85 11.19
CA GLU A 23 8.31 16.11 12.63
C GLU A 23 7.52 15.03 13.41
N GLY A 24 7.40 13.82 12.86
CA GLY A 24 6.75 12.69 13.55
C GLY A 24 5.22 12.75 13.55
N ALA A 25 4.60 13.66 12.79
CA ALA A 25 3.16 13.71 12.65
C ALA A 25 2.63 12.39 12.08
N SER A 26 1.63 11.77 12.72
CA SER A 26 1.02 10.54 12.21
C SER A 26 0.27 10.81 10.91
N VAL A 27 0.60 10.06 9.86
CA VAL A 27 -0.09 10.10 8.57
C VAL A 27 -0.88 8.81 8.43
N LEU A 28 -2.17 8.90 8.70
CA LEU A 28 -3.08 7.77 8.58
C LEU A 28 -3.38 7.48 7.10
N PHE A 29 -3.50 6.19 6.77
CA PHE A 29 -3.95 5.73 5.45
C PHE A 29 -3.09 6.24 4.27
N LYS A 30 -1.80 6.48 4.50
CA LYS A 30 -0.85 6.92 3.48
C LYS A 30 -0.67 5.89 2.35
N ALA A 31 -0.93 4.61 2.66
CA ALA A 31 -0.90 3.56 1.66
C ALA A 31 -2.00 2.52 1.87
N TRP A 32 -2.34 1.83 0.79
CA TRP A 32 -3.09 0.58 0.80
C TRP A 32 -2.25 -0.50 0.15
N VAL A 33 -2.10 -1.67 0.78
CA VAL A 33 -1.23 -2.73 0.30
C VAL A 33 -1.95 -4.06 0.24
N CYS A 34 -1.63 -4.88 -0.75
CA CYS A 34 -2.08 -6.26 -0.79
C CYS A 34 -1.27 -7.10 0.20
N THR A 35 -1.96 -7.91 1.01
CA THR A 35 -1.31 -8.84 1.95
C THR A 35 -0.63 -10.03 1.27
N ASN A 36 -0.86 -10.24 -0.03
CA ASN A 36 -0.20 -11.30 -0.78
C ASN A 36 1.22 -10.85 -1.20
N PRO A 37 2.28 -11.49 -0.69
CA PRO A 37 3.66 -11.08 -0.97
C PRO A 37 4.03 -11.18 -2.46
N ASP A 38 3.41 -12.09 -3.21
CA ASP A 38 3.67 -12.23 -4.64
C ASP A 38 2.98 -11.18 -5.50
N CYS A 39 1.90 -10.57 -4.99
CA CYS A 39 1.13 -9.58 -5.72
C CYS A 39 1.88 -8.24 -5.83
N GLY A 40 2.50 -7.80 -4.73
CA GLY A 40 3.23 -6.54 -4.63
C GLY A 40 2.39 -5.29 -4.94
N PHE A 41 1.06 -5.40 -4.99
CA PHE A 41 0.18 -4.28 -5.29
C PHE A 41 0.10 -3.32 -4.11
N SER A 42 0.22 -2.03 -4.39
CA SER A 42 -0.06 -0.99 -3.42
C SER A 42 -0.60 0.27 -4.08
N LEU A 43 -1.36 1.06 -3.35
CA LEU A 43 -1.71 2.44 -3.67
C LEU A 43 -1.04 3.32 -2.62
N ARG A 44 -0.29 4.34 -3.02
CA ARG A 44 0.41 5.25 -2.10
C ARG A 44 0.03 6.68 -2.43
N VAL A 45 -0.19 7.48 -1.40
CA VAL A 45 -0.34 8.92 -1.51
C VAL A 45 0.94 9.58 -1.04
N ASP A 46 1.58 10.37 -1.91
CA ASP A 46 2.71 11.21 -1.53
C ASP A 46 2.47 12.63 -2.06
N LYS A 47 2.48 13.62 -1.17
CA LYS A 47 2.34 15.05 -1.52
C LYS A 47 1.19 15.40 -2.49
N GLY A 48 0.06 14.68 -2.37
CA GLY A 48 -1.12 14.88 -3.22
C GLY A 48 -1.14 14.04 -4.51
N GLU A 49 -0.08 13.29 -4.80
CA GLU A 49 -0.02 12.37 -5.92
C GLU A 49 -0.34 10.95 -5.49
N VAL A 50 -1.13 10.24 -6.29
CA VAL A 50 -1.43 8.83 -6.10
C VAL A 50 -0.54 8.01 -7.01
N THR A 51 0.23 7.10 -6.41
CA THR A 51 1.08 6.17 -7.14
C THR A 51 0.60 4.73 -6.96
N TYR A 52 0.63 3.98 -8.06
CA TYR A 52 0.39 2.55 -8.08
C TYR A 52 1.73 1.83 -7.93
N GLY A 53 1.89 1.09 -6.84
CA GLY A 53 3.07 0.28 -6.59
C GLY A 53 3.13 -0.92 -7.52
N ARG A 54 4.34 -1.16 -8.01
CA ARG A 54 4.77 -2.38 -8.69
C ARG A 54 5.64 -3.16 -7.70
N ARG A 55 5.80 -4.48 -7.91
CA ARG A 55 6.75 -5.31 -7.15
C ARG A 55 8.11 -4.60 -7.24
N ILE A 56 8.72 -4.28 -6.08
CA ILE A 56 10.09 -3.75 -6.06
C ILE A 56 10.97 -4.92 -6.49
N GLU A 57 11.41 -4.91 -7.74
CA GLU A 57 12.42 -5.87 -8.18
C GLU A 57 13.72 -5.53 -7.43
N THR A 58 14.24 -6.51 -6.68
CA THR A 58 15.55 -6.38 -6.05
C THR A 58 16.56 -6.16 -7.18
N LYS A 59 17.15 -4.96 -7.27
CA LYS A 59 18.29 -4.76 -8.17
C LYS A 59 19.40 -5.68 -7.69
N HIS A 60 19.73 -6.65 -8.53
CA HIS A 60 20.93 -7.48 -8.40
C HIS A 60 22.19 -6.63 -8.57
#